data_AF-A0A9D9I9L2-F1
#
_entry.id   AF-A0A9D9I9L2-F1
#
_cell.length_a   1.000
_cell.length_b   1.000
_cell.length_c   1.000
_cell.angle_alpha   90.00
_cell.angle_beta   90.00
_cell.angle_gamma   90.00
#
_symmetry.space_group_name_H-M   'P 1'
#
loop_
_entity.id
_entity.type
_entity.pdbx_description
1 polymer ?
#
loop_
_entity_poly.entity_id
_entity_poly.type
_entity_poly.pdbx_seq_one_letter_code
_entity_poly.pdbx_strand_id
1 'polypeptide(L)'
;PTISRCPLSFVAEEILKDREELEKVTGYPVRGLAYPNGSYTEDIVRMLPPLGISYARVVGNTDNFDIPEDFLRWKATCHHNHNLLENADAFISFSKSQYLKLMYVWGHSYEFSQDDNWGLIEEFASRISGRDEIWYATNIEIVDYLNASRNLIFTADLSIVYNPSALDLWITVDDAPVKIPGGATVKL
;
A
#
# COMPACT_ATOMS: atom_id res chain seq x y z
N PRO A 1 0.86 -0.60 -26.27
CA PRO A 1 1.08 0.87 -26.21
C PRO A 1 1.73 1.25 -24.88
N THR A 2 2.83 2.01 -24.92
CA THR A 2 3.50 2.48 -23.69
C THR A 2 2.84 3.78 -23.25
N ILE A 3 2.23 3.82 -22.06
CA ILE A 3 1.45 4.97 -21.57
C ILE A 3 2.24 6.29 -21.59
N SER A 4 3.56 6.26 -21.37
CA SER A 4 4.44 7.44 -21.43
C SER A 4 4.60 8.08 -22.81
N ARG A 5 4.14 7.39 -23.87
CA ARG A 5 4.19 7.87 -25.26
C ARG A 5 2.82 8.35 -25.76
N CYS A 6 1.80 8.30 -24.93
CA CYS A 6 0.46 8.74 -25.27
C CYS A 6 0.26 10.22 -24.89
N PRO A 7 -0.56 10.99 -25.63
CA PRO A 7 -0.97 12.33 -25.22
C PRO A 7 -1.62 12.30 -23.84
N LEU A 8 -1.31 13.29 -22.99
CA LEU A 8 -1.77 13.32 -21.59
C LEU A 8 -3.30 13.30 -21.46
N SER A 9 -4.01 14.00 -22.36
CA SER A 9 -5.48 14.01 -22.41
C SER A 9 -6.06 12.62 -22.68
N PHE A 10 -5.42 11.83 -23.55
CA PHE A 10 -5.84 10.46 -23.84
C PHE A 10 -5.59 9.55 -22.62
N VAL A 11 -4.46 9.72 -21.94
CA VAL A 11 -4.18 8.98 -20.69
C VAL A 11 -5.22 9.31 -19.62
N ALA A 12 -5.62 10.58 -19.48
CA ALA A 12 -6.64 11.00 -18.54
C ALA A 12 -8.00 10.34 -18.84
N GLU A 13 -8.39 10.35 -20.12
CA GLU A 13 -9.64 9.75 -20.59
C GLU A 13 -9.70 8.24 -20.31
N GLU A 14 -8.62 7.50 -20.63
CA GLU A 14 -8.55 6.07 -20.36
C GLU A 14 -8.64 5.76 -18.86
N ILE A 15 -7.91 6.50 -18.01
CA ILE A 15 -7.99 6.32 -16.55
C ILE A 15 -9.41 6.57 -16.04
N LEU A 16 -10.09 7.61 -16.51
CA LEU A 16 -11.45 7.92 -16.07
C LEU A 16 -12.44 6.85 -16.54
N LYS A 17 -12.34 6.40 -17.79
CA LYS A 17 -13.20 5.31 -18.32
C LYS A 17 -12.97 4.00 -17.58
N ASP A 18 -11.71 3.63 -17.33
CA ASP A 18 -11.37 2.42 -16.57
C ASP A 18 -11.95 2.49 -15.16
N ARG A 19 -11.86 3.64 -14.50
CA ARG A 19 -12.51 3.85 -13.20
C ARG A 19 -14.02 3.69 -13.30
N GLU A 20 -14.68 4.35 -14.24
CA GLU A 20 -16.14 4.24 -14.42
C GLU A 20 -16.59 2.79 -14.62
N GLU A 21 -15.90 2.02 -15.46
CA GLU A 21 -16.25 0.62 -15.72
C GLU A 21 -15.95 -0.29 -14.53
N LEU A 22 -14.81 -0.12 -13.86
CA LEU A 22 -14.47 -0.91 -12.68
C LEU A 22 -15.42 -0.60 -11.51
N GLU A 23 -15.73 0.68 -11.26
CA GLU A 23 -16.62 1.11 -10.18
C GLU A 23 -18.05 0.58 -10.36
N LYS A 24 -18.54 0.43 -11.60
CA LYS A 24 -19.82 -0.23 -11.90
C LYS A 24 -19.84 -1.70 -11.47
N VAL A 25 -18.70 -2.40 -11.62
CA VAL A 25 -18.58 -3.83 -11.30
C VAL A 25 -18.32 -4.05 -9.82
N THR A 26 -17.49 -3.21 -9.19
CA THR A 26 -17.04 -3.40 -7.81
C THR A 26 -17.94 -2.73 -6.78
N GLY A 27 -18.68 -1.68 -7.15
CA GLY A 27 -19.59 -0.97 -6.25
C GLY A 27 -18.90 -0.06 -5.22
N TYR A 28 -17.61 0.24 -5.38
CA TYR A 28 -16.86 1.15 -4.52
C TYR A 28 -15.87 2.00 -5.34
N PRO A 29 -15.42 3.17 -4.82
CA PRO A 29 -14.49 4.04 -5.53
C PRO A 29 -13.14 3.38 -5.83
N VAL A 30 -12.75 3.35 -7.10
CA VAL A 30 -11.46 2.80 -7.53
C VAL A 30 -10.40 3.90 -7.47
N ARG A 31 -9.46 3.74 -6.53
CA ARG A 31 -8.45 4.76 -6.18
C ARG A 31 -7.01 4.32 -6.44
N GLY A 32 -6.81 3.12 -6.98
CA GLY A 32 -5.50 2.55 -7.26
C GLY A 32 -5.22 2.48 -8.75
N LEU A 33 -3.95 2.60 -9.13
CA LEU A 33 -3.48 2.40 -10.49
C LEU A 33 -2.28 1.44 -10.52
N ALA A 34 -2.15 0.66 -11.59
CA ALA A 34 -0.92 -0.05 -11.91
C ALA A 34 -0.39 0.49 -13.23
N TYR A 35 0.84 1.00 -13.24
CA TYR A 35 1.39 1.55 -14.48
C TYR A 35 1.60 0.44 -15.51
N PRO A 36 0.99 0.52 -16.71
CA PRO A 36 1.21 -0.47 -17.75
C PRO A 36 2.70 -0.60 -18.07
N ASN A 37 3.25 -1.81 -17.90
CA ASN A 37 4.68 -2.10 -18.04
C ASN A 37 5.60 -1.24 -17.14
N GLY A 38 5.09 -0.73 -16.01
CA GLY A 38 5.84 0.15 -15.12
C GLY A 38 6.19 1.52 -15.71
N SER A 39 5.62 1.88 -16.86
CA SER A 39 5.97 3.11 -17.56
C SER A 39 5.15 4.29 -17.06
N TYR A 40 5.80 5.45 -16.87
CA TYR A 40 5.14 6.71 -16.55
C TYR A 40 6.04 7.91 -16.90
N THR A 41 5.47 9.12 -16.86
CA THR A 41 6.19 10.40 -16.88
C THR A 41 5.77 11.22 -15.66
N GLU A 42 6.54 12.27 -15.34
CA GLU A 42 6.18 13.19 -14.26
C GLU A 42 4.80 13.84 -14.46
N ASP A 43 4.46 14.17 -15.70
CA ASP A 43 3.16 14.76 -16.04
C ASP A 43 2.00 13.79 -15.76
N ILE A 44 2.20 12.50 -16.10
CA ILE A 44 1.21 11.46 -15.77
C ILE A 44 1.06 11.35 -14.25
N VAL A 45 2.16 11.29 -13.50
CA VAL A 45 2.11 11.14 -12.03
C VAL A 45 1.39 12.32 -11.39
N ARG A 46 1.66 13.57 -11.81
CA ARG A 46 1.00 14.78 -11.30
C ARG A 46 -0.49 14.84 -11.62
N MET A 47 -0.92 14.19 -12.70
CA MET A 47 -2.31 14.13 -13.11
C MET A 47 -3.13 13.11 -12.32
N LEU A 48 -2.50 12.10 -11.68
CA LEU A 48 -3.23 11.03 -11.01
C LEU A 48 -4.13 11.49 -9.84
N PRO A 49 -3.67 12.34 -8.89
CA PRO A 49 -4.49 12.79 -7.77
C PRO A 49 -5.79 13.51 -8.16
N PRO A 50 -5.80 14.51 -9.07
CA PRO A 50 -7.04 15.15 -9.48
C PRO A 50 -7.98 14.21 -10.25
N LEU A 51 -7.47 13.08 -10.79
CA LEU A 51 -8.29 12.01 -11.36
C LEU A 51 -8.76 10.98 -10.32
N GLY A 52 -8.61 11.26 -9.02
CA GLY A 52 -9.09 10.39 -7.93
C GLY A 52 -8.18 9.21 -7.58
N ILE A 53 -6.99 9.12 -8.18
CA ILE A 53 -6.03 8.06 -7.88
C ILE A 53 -5.17 8.46 -6.67
N SER A 54 -5.20 7.64 -5.63
CA SER A 54 -4.49 7.86 -4.36
C SER A 54 -3.16 7.11 -4.26
N TYR A 55 -2.99 6.04 -5.04
CA TYR A 55 -1.73 5.32 -5.15
C TYR A 55 -1.56 4.71 -6.53
N ALA A 56 -0.31 4.51 -6.95
CA ALA A 56 0.04 3.86 -8.19
C ALA A 56 1.27 2.97 -8.02
N ARG A 57 1.18 1.76 -8.56
CA ARG A 57 2.20 0.72 -8.43
C ARG A 57 3.11 0.67 -9.64
N VAL A 58 4.41 0.59 -9.42
CA VAL A 58 5.44 0.50 -10.46
C VAL A 58 6.06 -0.89 -10.52
N VAL A 59 6.76 -1.19 -11.62
CA VAL A 59 7.56 -2.42 -11.75
C VAL A 59 8.89 -2.23 -11.02
N GLY A 60 9.23 -3.16 -10.14
CA GLY A 60 10.51 -3.20 -9.44
C GLY A 60 10.38 -3.63 -7.98
N ASN A 61 11.50 -4.09 -7.44
CA ASN A 61 11.63 -4.64 -6.09
C ASN A 61 12.55 -3.74 -5.27
N THR A 62 12.27 -3.58 -3.98
CA THR A 62 13.17 -2.91 -3.03
C THR A 62 14.02 -3.89 -2.22
N ASP A 63 13.57 -5.15 -2.10
CA ASP A 63 14.12 -6.16 -1.17
C ASP A 63 14.21 -5.61 0.28
N ASN A 64 13.30 -4.71 0.65
CA ASN A 64 13.19 -4.13 1.98
C ASN A 64 11.72 -3.95 2.39
N PHE A 65 11.48 -3.46 3.61
CA PHE A 65 10.16 -3.38 4.22
C PHE A 65 9.75 -1.95 4.58
N ASP A 66 10.37 -0.96 3.97
CA ASP A 66 10.10 0.44 4.28
C ASP A 66 8.68 0.83 3.82
N ILE A 67 8.03 1.69 4.59
CA ILE A 67 6.78 2.33 4.17
C ILE A 67 7.09 3.26 2.98
N PRO A 68 6.33 3.20 1.87
CA PRO A 68 6.58 4.06 0.72
C PRO A 68 6.38 5.54 1.08
N GLU A 69 7.38 6.36 0.74
CA GLU A 69 7.31 7.82 0.88
C GLU A 69 6.38 8.45 -0.18
N ASP A 70 6.35 7.87 -1.37
CA ASP A 70 5.52 8.29 -2.49
C ASP A 70 4.60 7.15 -2.96
N PHE A 71 3.32 7.25 -2.59
CA PHE A 71 2.31 6.27 -2.97
C PHE A 71 2.04 6.21 -4.47
N LEU A 72 2.39 7.23 -5.24
CA LEU A 72 2.22 7.23 -6.70
C LEU A 72 3.40 6.56 -7.43
N ARG A 73 4.43 6.13 -6.70
CA ARG A 73 5.57 5.37 -7.23
C ARG A 73 5.89 4.18 -6.34
N TRP A 74 4.84 3.45 -5.94
CA TRP A 74 4.95 2.40 -4.95
C TRP A 74 5.61 1.14 -5.55
N LYS A 75 6.83 0.85 -5.10
CA LYS A 75 7.56 -0.39 -5.40
C LYS A 75 7.19 -1.50 -4.41
N ALA A 76 7.17 -2.73 -4.91
CA ALA A 76 7.00 -3.91 -4.08
C ALA A 76 8.29 -4.26 -3.33
N THR A 77 8.16 -5.01 -2.24
CA THR A 77 9.30 -5.68 -1.59
C THR A 77 9.95 -6.63 -2.59
N CYS A 78 9.15 -7.52 -3.19
CA CYS A 78 9.62 -8.49 -4.17
C CYS A 78 8.54 -8.95 -5.15
N HIS A 79 8.99 -9.50 -6.27
CA HIS A 79 8.16 -10.30 -7.16
C HIS A 79 7.99 -11.70 -6.58
N HIS A 80 6.88 -12.41 -6.86
CA HIS A 80 6.62 -13.74 -6.28
C HIS A 80 7.71 -14.78 -6.54
N ASN A 81 8.49 -14.64 -7.62
CA ASN A 81 9.59 -15.53 -7.97
C ASN A 81 10.98 -14.97 -7.62
N HIS A 82 11.08 -13.91 -6.81
CA HIS A 82 12.34 -13.26 -6.41
C HIS A 82 12.45 -13.16 -4.89
N ASN A 83 13.31 -13.99 -4.28
CA ASN A 83 13.59 -13.98 -2.83
C ASN A 83 12.33 -14.04 -1.93
N LEU A 84 11.22 -14.64 -2.39
CA LEU A 84 9.93 -14.54 -1.70
C LEU A 84 9.97 -15.12 -0.29
N LEU A 85 10.54 -16.32 -0.13
CA LEU A 85 10.57 -17.02 1.15
C LEU A 85 11.62 -16.41 2.10
N GLU A 86 12.76 -15.98 1.56
CA GLU A 86 13.80 -15.29 2.32
C GLU A 86 13.29 -13.95 2.87
N ASN A 87 12.57 -13.19 2.03
CA ASN A 87 11.92 -11.95 2.47
C ASN A 87 10.82 -12.23 3.49
N ALA A 88 10.07 -13.32 3.35
CA ALA A 88 9.06 -13.70 4.35
C ALA A 88 9.69 -14.02 5.70
N ASP A 89 10.77 -14.82 5.72
CA ASP A 89 11.50 -15.17 6.93
C ASP A 89 12.11 -13.94 7.60
N ALA A 90 12.69 -13.04 6.81
CA ALA A 90 13.20 -11.76 7.30
C ALA A 90 12.08 -10.89 7.91
N PHE A 91 10.92 -10.82 7.24
CA PHE A 91 9.77 -10.05 7.70
C PHE A 91 9.24 -10.54 9.06
N ILE A 92 9.07 -11.85 9.23
CA ILE A 92 8.55 -12.45 10.47
C ILE A 92 9.59 -12.48 11.60
N SER A 93 10.89 -12.42 11.28
CA SER A 93 11.96 -12.45 12.28
C SER A 93 12.22 -11.09 12.94
N PHE A 94 11.52 -10.03 12.54
CA PHE A 94 11.71 -8.72 13.12
C PHE A 94 11.15 -8.61 14.54
N SER A 95 12.03 -8.38 15.51
CA SER A 95 11.68 -8.17 16.91
C SER A 95 11.55 -6.69 17.31
N LYS A 96 12.04 -5.76 16.49
CA LYS A 96 11.97 -4.32 16.78
C LYS A 96 10.64 -3.73 16.31
N SER A 97 9.79 -3.38 17.27
CA SER A 97 8.46 -2.78 17.09
C SER A 97 8.47 -1.28 16.75
N GLN A 98 9.62 -0.61 16.86
CA GLN A 98 9.73 0.85 16.69
C GLN A 98 9.45 1.35 15.27
N TYR A 99 9.50 0.49 14.26
CA TYR A 99 9.29 0.88 12.86
C TYR A 99 8.17 0.04 12.25
N LEU A 100 7.20 0.73 11.64
CA LEU A 100 6.23 0.09 10.76
C LEU A 100 6.97 -0.53 9.57
N LYS A 101 6.56 -1.74 9.22
CA LYS A 101 7.11 -2.49 8.10
C LYS A 101 6.01 -2.96 7.19
N LEU A 102 6.32 -2.99 5.92
CA LEU A 102 5.41 -3.43 4.87
C LEU A 102 6.10 -4.48 4.01
N MET A 103 5.55 -5.69 4.01
CA MET A 103 5.86 -6.66 2.98
C MET A 103 4.84 -6.54 1.86
N TYR A 104 5.30 -6.19 0.66
CA TYR A 104 4.44 -6.12 -0.52
C TYR A 104 4.95 -7.03 -1.63
N VAL A 105 4.15 -8.01 -2.03
CA VAL A 105 4.47 -9.00 -3.08
C VAL A 105 3.65 -8.70 -4.34
N TRP A 106 4.30 -8.71 -5.50
CA TRP A 106 3.62 -8.55 -6.79
C TRP A 106 3.92 -9.71 -7.75
N GLY A 107 3.05 -9.87 -8.75
CA GLY A 107 3.14 -10.94 -9.72
C GLY A 107 1.94 -10.96 -10.65
N HIS A 108 1.99 -11.81 -11.66
CA HIS A 108 0.89 -12.10 -12.55
C HIS A 108 0.43 -13.55 -12.36
N SER A 109 -0.88 -13.77 -12.32
CA SER A 109 -1.44 -15.10 -12.09
C SER A 109 -1.05 -16.13 -13.15
N TYR A 110 -0.76 -15.71 -14.38
CA TYR A 110 -0.33 -16.64 -15.45
C TYR A 110 1.08 -17.18 -15.22
N GLU A 111 1.94 -16.45 -14.49
CA GLU A 111 3.32 -16.85 -14.22
C GLU A 111 3.35 -18.11 -13.35
N PHE A 112 2.36 -18.31 -12.48
CA PHE A 112 2.35 -19.47 -11.59
C PHE A 112 2.33 -20.81 -12.32
N SER A 113 1.51 -20.91 -13.37
CA SER A 113 1.45 -22.10 -14.21
C SER A 113 2.58 -22.17 -15.23
N GLN A 114 3.08 -21.01 -15.68
CA GLN A 114 4.18 -20.94 -16.64
C GLN A 114 5.52 -21.35 -16.03
N ASP A 115 5.78 -20.90 -14.81
CA ASP A 115 7.02 -21.12 -14.06
C ASP A 115 6.94 -22.40 -13.20
N ASP A 116 5.81 -23.11 -13.21
CA ASP A 116 5.52 -24.30 -12.39
C ASP A 116 5.79 -24.08 -10.90
N ASN A 117 5.36 -22.92 -10.37
CA ASN A 117 5.74 -22.45 -9.03
C ASN A 117 4.55 -22.17 -8.10
N TRP A 118 3.39 -22.78 -8.34
CA TRP A 118 2.23 -22.71 -7.42
C TRP A 118 2.61 -23.07 -5.96
N GLY A 119 3.46 -24.08 -5.76
CA GLY A 119 3.93 -24.45 -4.43
C GLY A 119 4.70 -23.34 -3.70
N LEU A 120 5.38 -22.44 -4.43
CA LEU A 120 6.16 -21.34 -3.84
C LEU A 120 5.24 -20.30 -3.19
N ILE A 121 4.16 -19.91 -3.88
CA ILE A 121 3.20 -18.92 -3.34
C ILE A 121 2.34 -19.52 -2.22
N GLU A 122 2.02 -20.82 -2.29
CA GLU A 122 1.33 -21.54 -1.21
C GLU A 122 2.19 -21.64 0.05
N GLU A 123 3.47 -21.95 -0.10
CA GLU A 123 4.41 -21.97 1.02
C GLU A 123 4.56 -20.59 1.66
N PHE A 124 4.68 -19.54 0.84
CA PHE A 124 4.68 -18.16 1.33
C PHE A 124 3.43 -17.84 2.15
N ALA A 125 2.24 -18.13 1.61
CA ALA A 125 0.96 -17.92 2.30
C ALA A 125 0.89 -18.70 3.63
N SER A 126 1.38 -19.94 3.66
CA SER A 126 1.44 -20.74 4.89
C SER A 126 2.37 -20.15 5.94
N ARG A 127 3.49 -19.52 5.56
CA ARG A 127 4.47 -18.93 6.49
C ARG A 127 3.96 -17.64 7.15
N ILE A 128 3.26 -16.81 6.37
CA ILE A 128 2.79 -15.50 6.84
C ILE A 128 1.43 -15.58 7.53
N SER A 129 0.53 -16.48 7.12
CA SER A 129 -0.86 -16.50 7.60
C SER A 129 -1.00 -16.82 9.09
N GLY A 130 -2.10 -16.38 9.69
CA GLY A 130 -2.46 -16.70 11.08
C GLY A 130 -1.64 -15.95 12.15
N ARG A 131 -0.88 -14.94 11.73
CA ARG A 131 -0.07 -14.08 12.60
C ARG A 131 -0.85 -12.83 13.02
N ASP A 132 -1.17 -12.72 14.30
CA ASP A 132 -1.92 -11.60 14.88
C ASP A 132 -1.14 -10.28 14.86
N GLU A 133 0.20 -10.36 14.79
CA GLU A 133 1.08 -9.20 14.67
C GLU A 133 1.11 -8.60 13.25
N ILE A 134 0.56 -9.30 12.27
CA ILE A 134 0.53 -8.86 10.87
C ILE A 134 -0.87 -8.34 10.51
N TRP A 135 -0.91 -7.10 10.05
CA TRP A 135 -2.10 -6.56 9.41
C TRP A 135 -2.13 -6.92 7.92
N TYR A 136 -3.05 -7.80 7.52
CA TYR A 136 -3.32 -8.11 6.11
C TYR A 136 -4.23 -7.02 5.54
N ALA A 137 -3.65 -6.16 4.72
CA ALA A 137 -4.30 -4.96 4.22
C ALA A 137 -4.21 -4.87 2.71
N THR A 138 -5.23 -4.29 2.11
CA THR A 138 -5.16 -3.79 0.74
C THR A 138 -4.27 -2.55 0.66
N ASN A 139 -3.75 -2.25 -0.54
CA ASN A 139 -2.93 -1.04 -0.75
C ASN A 139 -3.68 0.25 -0.34
N ILE A 140 -4.99 0.33 -0.58
CA ILE A 140 -5.75 1.55 -0.26
C ILE A 140 -5.95 1.73 1.25
N GLU A 141 -6.12 0.64 2.00
CA GLU A 141 -6.22 0.70 3.46
C GLU A 141 -4.93 1.22 4.08
N ILE A 142 -3.76 0.80 3.57
CA ILE A 142 -2.46 1.31 4.01
C ILE A 142 -2.35 2.83 3.74
N VAL A 143 -2.75 3.26 2.54
CA VAL A 143 -2.72 4.69 2.15
C VAL A 143 -3.62 5.52 3.06
N ASP A 144 -4.86 5.06 3.27
CA ASP A 144 -5.85 5.77 4.08
C ASP A 144 -5.43 5.81 5.56
N TYR A 145 -4.89 4.70 6.10
CA TYR A 145 -4.39 4.63 7.47
C TYR A 145 -3.21 5.57 7.70
N LEU A 146 -2.22 5.58 6.79
CA LEU A 146 -1.06 6.46 6.91
C LEU A 146 -1.43 7.93 6.75
N ASN A 147 -2.35 8.25 5.85
CA ASN A 147 -2.87 9.62 5.70
C ASN A 147 -3.65 10.06 6.95
N ALA A 148 -4.47 9.19 7.53
CA ALA A 148 -5.18 9.47 8.78
C ALA A 148 -4.21 9.66 9.95
N SER A 149 -3.18 8.81 10.06
CA SER A 149 -2.11 8.93 11.06
C SER A 149 -1.35 10.25 10.97
N ARG A 150 -0.98 10.68 9.76
CA ARG A 150 -0.32 11.98 9.52
C ARG A 150 -1.20 13.19 9.89
N ASN A 151 -2.52 13.01 9.91
CA ASN A 151 -3.50 14.04 10.25
C ASN A 151 -3.90 14.04 11.73
N LEU A 152 -3.27 13.22 12.58
CA LEU A 152 -3.42 13.34 14.04
C LEU A 152 -2.94 14.72 14.51
N ILE A 153 -3.69 15.33 15.44
CA ILE A 153 -3.43 16.68 15.94
C ILE A 153 -3.03 16.57 17.41
N PHE A 154 -1.79 16.95 17.74
CA PHE A 154 -1.25 16.86 19.09
C PHE A 154 -1.23 18.23 19.78
N THR A 155 -1.38 18.25 21.11
CA THR A 155 -0.95 19.40 21.90
C THR A 155 0.57 19.56 21.85
N ALA A 156 1.06 20.78 22.05
CA ALA A 156 2.50 21.07 21.95
C ALA A 156 3.35 20.31 22.99
N ASP A 157 2.75 19.91 24.10
CA ASP A 157 3.38 19.10 25.15
C ASP A 157 3.17 17.58 24.96
N LEU A 158 2.53 17.16 23.86
CA LEU A 158 2.21 15.77 23.52
C LEU A 158 1.33 15.04 24.55
N SER A 159 0.66 15.75 25.46
CA SER A 159 -0.19 15.14 26.48
C SER A 159 -1.58 14.73 25.96
N ILE A 160 -2.01 15.28 24.82
CA ILE A 160 -3.32 15.03 24.22
C ILE A 160 -3.16 14.89 22.70
N VAL A 161 -3.93 13.97 22.13
CA VAL A 161 -4.09 13.82 20.68
C VAL A 161 -5.57 13.82 20.30
N TYR A 162 -5.88 14.49 19.20
CA TYR A 162 -7.18 14.45 18.54
C TYR A 162 -7.07 13.73 17.19
N ASN A 163 -7.95 12.75 16.97
CA ASN A 163 -8.10 12.06 15.70
C ASN A 163 -9.31 12.62 14.92
N PRO A 164 -9.08 13.42 13.86
CA PRO A 164 -10.17 13.96 13.06
C PRO A 164 -10.77 12.97 12.05
N SER A 165 -10.15 11.80 11.88
CA SER A 165 -10.61 10.78 10.91
C SER A 165 -11.71 9.89 11.49
N ALA A 166 -12.38 9.12 10.63
CA ALA A 166 -13.31 8.07 11.04
C ALA A 166 -12.61 6.73 11.35
N LEU A 167 -11.30 6.63 11.14
CA LEU A 167 -10.52 5.41 11.37
C LEU A 167 -10.02 5.38 12.80
N ASP A 168 -10.06 4.21 13.42
CA ASP A 168 -9.31 3.96 14.63
C ASP A 168 -7.82 3.87 14.29
N LEU A 169 -7.00 4.62 15.01
CA LEU A 169 -5.56 4.68 14.80
C LEU A 169 -4.83 4.13 16.02
N TRP A 170 -3.62 3.65 15.81
CA TRP A 170 -2.75 3.21 16.89
C TRP A 170 -1.44 3.98 16.81
N ILE A 171 -1.00 4.47 17.96
CA ILE A 171 0.31 5.09 18.15
C ILE A 171 1.06 4.37 19.26
N THR A 172 2.37 4.57 19.35
CA THR A 172 3.17 4.09 20.47
C THR A 172 3.43 5.25 21.43
N VAL A 173 3.10 5.07 22.71
CA VAL A 173 3.41 5.99 23.81
C VAL A 173 4.12 5.18 24.88
N ASP A 174 5.35 5.56 25.24
CA ASP A 174 6.19 4.85 26.21
C ASP A 174 6.24 3.32 25.98
N ASP A 175 6.54 2.93 24.72
CA ASP A 175 6.59 1.53 24.23
C ASP A 175 5.27 0.74 24.30
N ALA A 176 4.15 1.40 24.66
CA ALA A 176 2.82 0.79 24.70
C ALA A 176 1.95 1.24 23.51
N PRO A 177 1.20 0.32 22.87
CA PRO A 177 0.25 0.69 21.84
C PRO A 177 -0.97 1.38 22.46
N VAL A 178 -1.27 2.60 22.01
CA VAL A 178 -2.43 3.38 22.42
C VAL A 178 -3.38 3.53 21.23
N LYS A 179 -4.63 3.08 21.41
CA LYS A 179 -5.70 3.27 20.43
C LYS A 179 -6.25 4.69 20.52
N ILE A 180 -6.31 5.39 19.40
CA ILE A 180 -6.93 6.71 19.24
C ILE A 180 -8.19 6.53 18.38
N PRO A 181 -9.39 6.43 18.98
CA PRO A 181 -10.60 6.18 18.23
C PRO A 181 -10.91 7.29 17.22
N GLY A 182 -11.58 6.93 16.12
CA GLY A 182 -12.05 7.90 15.13
C GLY A 182 -12.91 9.00 15.77
N GLY A 183 -12.64 10.26 15.43
CA GLY A 183 -13.36 11.43 15.95
C GLY A 183 -13.12 11.76 17.42
N ALA A 184 -12.21 11.07 18.11
CA ALA A 184 -11.99 11.21 19.54
C ALA A 184 -10.76 12.06 19.90
N THR A 185 -10.82 12.68 21.07
CA THR A 185 -9.66 13.28 21.76
C THR A 185 -9.25 12.37 22.91
N VAL A 186 -7.97 12.00 22.96
CA VAL A 186 -7.41 11.06 23.94
C VAL A 186 -6.26 11.73 24.68
N LYS A 187 -6.19 11.52 25.99
CA LYS A 187 -5.04 11.88 26.81
C LYS A 187 -4.01 10.76 26.75
N LEU A 188 -2.75 11.10 26.47
CA LEU A 188 -1.63 10.17 26.33
C LEU A 188 -0.93 9.94 27.67
#